data_AF-A0A0R1VEC0-F1
#
_entry.id   AF-A0A0R1VEC0-F1
#
_cell.length_a   1.000
_cell.length_b   1.000
_cell.length_c   1.000
_cell.angle_alpha   90.00
_cell.angle_beta   90.00
_cell.angle_gamma   90.00
#
_symmetry.space_group_name_H-M   'P 1'
#
loop_
_entity.id
_entity.type
_entity.pdbx_description
1 polymer ?
#
loop_
_entity_poly.entity_id
_entity_poly.type
_entity_poly.pdbx_seq_one_letter_code
_entity_poly.pdbx_strand_id
1 'polypeptide(L)'
;MSALAGMMSPSQVKADDLPAGMTAANTVSITKKVFVYNRKQSAKVNAKRKALINAQNELSALKGKINGDELVTGGASGFFQEIAENSSMSEAQKNDAATAYGVVNGQIDAPSWYGQYVNLGQASDATSLKNLYATLPYYDQYIKIRQKYNLNIPQVSLADVAVAMMDADYSTHVIDHARHYEANENLAWNVPDDPNSLWMSEESIWNKGVKKNPSLEQYRDDAYGLSQVDHDFAEKVGHYLNLTDPATKSYGYGLNTEHHKYDNTESWDAGYGEPAFSVNEFKQLVTDYYNKIEQPDQVKAPKIR
;
A
#
# COMPACT_ATOMS: atom_id res chain seq x y z
N MET A 1 63.44 26.79 44.69
CA MET A 1 62.51 27.68 43.96
C MET A 1 62.36 27.17 42.54
N SER A 2 61.11 27.17 42.08
CA SER A 2 60.51 26.92 40.76
C SER A 2 61.35 26.64 39.51
N ALA A 3 60.99 25.52 38.87
CA ALA A 3 60.48 25.36 37.50
C ALA A 3 61.12 26.14 36.33
N LEU A 4 61.50 25.43 35.25
CA LEU A 4 60.66 25.26 34.05
C LEU A 4 61.26 24.22 33.09
N ALA A 5 60.36 23.55 32.36
CA ALA A 5 60.63 22.50 31.37
C ALA A 5 60.94 23.06 29.97
N GLY A 6 61.65 22.27 29.14
CA GLY A 6 61.84 22.55 27.72
C GLY A 6 62.71 21.52 26.97
N MET A 7 62.05 20.50 26.41
CA MET A 7 62.30 19.80 25.13
C MET A 7 63.73 19.43 24.66
N MET A 8 64.01 18.13 24.45
CA MET A 8 63.93 17.45 23.13
C MET A 8 64.54 16.02 23.11
N SER A 9 63.82 15.12 22.41
CA SER A 9 64.23 13.82 21.81
C SER A 9 64.51 12.65 22.77
N PRO A 10 64.21 11.35 22.46
CA PRO A 10 64.01 10.71 21.15
C PRO A 10 62.72 9.85 21.06
N SER A 11 62.15 9.57 19.89
CA SER A 11 62.71 8.66 18.91
C SER A 11 61.74 8.58 17.73
N GLN A 12 62.31 8.58 16.53
CA GLN A 12 61.58 8.34 15.29
C GLN A 12 61.00 6.92 15.33
N VAL A 13 59.67 6.80 15.24
CA VAL A 13 59.06 5.58 14.70
C VAL A 13 58.87 5.82 13.22
N LYS A 14 59.58 5.03 12.42
CA LYS A 14 59.46 5.00 10.96
C LYS A 14 58.00 4.73 10.60
N ALA A 15 57.52 5.46 9.59
CA ALA A 15 56.41 5.01 8.78
C ALA A 15 56.79 3.61 8.24
N ASP A 16 55.89 2.64 8.40
CA ASP A 16 55.61 1.54 7.46
C ASP A 16 54.87 0.43 8.21
N ASP A 17 53.54 0.58 8.32
CA ASP A 17 52.58 -0.51 8.52
C ASP A 17 51.14 -0.03 8.21
N LEU A 18 50.98 0.75 7.12
CA LEU A 18 49.67 1.04 6.55
C LEU A 18 49.51 0.25 5.24
N PRO A 19 48.44 -0.53 5.07
CA PRO A 19 48.15 -1.20 3.80
C PRO A 19 48.07 -0.21 2.64
N ALA A 20 48.52 -0.62 1.45
CA ALA A 20 48.47 0.18 0.24
C ALA A 20 47.04 0.71 -0.03
N GLY A 21 46.89 2.04 -0.07
CA GLY A 21 45.66 2.71 -0.52
C GLY A 21 45.00 3.70 0.46
N MET A 22 45.59 4.04 1.61
CA MET A 22 45.03 5.04 2.53
C MET A 22 45.86 6.33 2.54
N THR A 23 45.32 7.41 1.96
CA THR A 23 45.83 8.78 2.18
C THR A 23 45.06 9.43 3.32
N ALA A 24 45.80 10.01 4.28
CA ALA A 24 45.25 10.78 5.38
C ALA A 24 44.66 12.11 4.88
N ALA A 25 43.33 12.27 4.95
CA ALA A 25 42.72 13.58 4.85
C ALA A 25 41.43 13.64 5.69
N ASN A 26 41.42 14.63 6.60
CA ASN A 26 40.31 15.14 7.40
C ASN A 26 39.99 14.41 8.72
N THR A 27 40.94 14.52 9.66
CA THR A 27 40.70 14.37 11.10
C THR A 27 40.16 15.69 11.66
N VAL A 28 38.94 15.71 12.20
CA VAL A 28 38.54 16.67 13.24
C VAL A 28 38.70 15.97 14.58
N SER A 29 39.66 16.44 15.36
CA SER A 29 40.01 15.91 16.68
C SER A 29 38.99 16.36 17.72
N ILE A 30 38.14 15.46 18.20
CA ILE A 30 37.46 15.60 19.50
C ILE A 30 37.67 14.30 20.28
N THR A 31 38.54 14.38 21.28
CA THR A 31 38.68 13.53 22.48
C THR A 31 38.26 12.04 22.39
N LYS A 32 39.26 11.15 22.40
CA LYS A 32 39.23 9.74 22.85
C LYS A 32 38.03 8.87 22.40
N LYS A 33 37.99 8.53 21.10
CA LYS A 33 37.78 7.19 20.50
C LYS A 33 37.61 7.38 18.99
N VAL A 34 38.57 6.91 18.20
CA VAL A 34 38.48 6.93 16.73
C VAL A 34 37.46 5.88 16.31
N PHE A 35 36.25 6.29 15.94
CA PHE A 35 35.33 5.43 15.20
C PHE A 35 35.66 5.52 13.71
N VAL A 36 36.32 4.50 13.17
CA VAL A 36 36.51 4.36 11.72
C VAL A 36 35.17 3.98 11.11
N TYR A 37 34.50 4.94 10.47
CA TYR A 37 33.27 4.69 9.70
C TYR A 37 33.63 4.03 8.35
N ASN A 38 33.55 2.70 8.29
CA ASN A 38 33.80 1.95 7.05
C ASN A 38 32.53 1.86 6.18
N ARG A 39 32.35 2.82 5.28
CA ARG A 39 31.19 2.93 4.36
C ARG A 39 30.95 1.71 3.46
N LYS A 40 31.98 0.90 3.15
CA LYS A 40 31.81 -0.35 2.37
C LYS A 40 31.33 -1.50 3.24
N GLN A 41 31.66 -1.49 4.52
CA GLN A 41 31.21 -2.47 5.50
C GLN A 41 29.73 -2.26 5.80
N SER A 42 29.24 -1.00 5.87
CA SER A 42 27.81 -0.71 6.03
C SER A 42 26.96 -1.12 4.82
N ALA A 43 27.41 -0.90 3.58
CA ALA A 43 26.66 -1.35 2.40
C ALA A 43 26.55 -2.88 2.31
N LYS A 44 27.65 -3.60 2.61
CA LYS A 44 27.68 -5.07 2.62
C LYS A 44 26.90 -5.64 3.80
N VAL A 45 26.91 -4.96 4.95
CA VAL A 45 26.08 -5.29 6.13
C VAL A 45 24.61 -5.02 5.85
N ASN A 46 24.25 -3.93 5.17
CA ASN A 46 22.87 -3.61 4.80
C ASN A 46 22.33 -4.57 3.73
N ALA A 47 23.15 -4.98 2.76
CA ALA A 47 22.79 -6.02 1.81
C ALA A 47 22.58 -7.37 2.51
N LYS A 48 23.43 -7.72 3.48
CA LYS A 48 23.25 -8.93 4.30
C LYS A 48 22.06 -8.85 5.24
N ARG A 49 21.70 -7.68 5.76
CA ARG A 49 20.49 -7.44 6.55
C ARG A 49 19.23 -7.56 5.68
N LYS A 50 19.23 -6.97 4.48
CA LYS A 50 18.13 -7.12 3.52
C LYS A 50 17.96 -8.59 3.10
N ALA A 51 19.06 -9.29 2.83
CA ALA A 51 19.04 -10.72 2.56
C ALA A 51 18.55 -11.54 3.77
N LEU A 52 18.89 -11.12 5.00
CA LEU A 52 18.43 -11.76 6.23
C LEU A 52 16.93 -11.54 6.45
N ILE A 53 16.43 -10.34 6.20
CA ILE A 53 14.99 -10.01 6.28
C ILE A 53 14.22 -10.77 5.21
N ASN A 54 14.71 -10.81 3.96
CA ASN A 54 14.07 -11.60 2.91
C ASN A 54 14.06 -13.10 3.27
N ALA A 55 15.18 -13.63 3.78
CA ALA A 55 15.24 -15.02 4.25
C ALA A 55 14.34 -15.27 5.48
N GLN A 56 14.13 -14.27 6.33
CA GLN A 56 13.20 -14.35 7.46
C GLN A 56 11.74 -14.30 7.00
N ASN A 57 11.42 -13.51 5.98
CA ASN A 57 10.09 -13.44 5.37
C ASN A 57 9.77 -14.75 4.62
N GLU A 58 10.73 -15.27 3.85
CA GLU A 58 10.62 -16.58 3.20
C GLU A 58 10.49 -17.70 4.25
N LEU A 59 11.25 -17.64 5.35
CA LEU A 59 11.14 -18.60 6.46
C LEU A 59 9.81 -18.47 7.20
N SER A 60 9.27 -17.26 7.33
CA SER A 60 7.95 -17.00 7.92
C SER A 60 6.84 -17.62 7.05
N ALA A 61 6.91 -17.40 5.74
CA ALA A 61 6.03 -18.01 4.75
C ALA A 61 6.16 -19.54 4.71
N LEU A 62 7.37 -20.09 4.84
CA LEU A 62 7.61 -21.53 4.90
C LEU A 62 7.13 -22.15 6.22
N LYS A 63 7.26 -21.43 7.34
CA LYS A 63 6.76 -21.86 8.66
C LYS A 63 5.23 -21.86 8.71
N GLY A 64 4.59 -20.86 8.09
CA GLY A 64 3.14 -20.84 7.87
C GLY A 64 2.66 -22.03 7.04
N LYS A 65 3.45 -22.47 6.05
CA LYS A 65 3.17 -23.68 5.25
C LYS A 65 3.37 -25.01 5.99
N ILE A 66 4.18 -25.05 7.05
CA ILE A 66 4.55 -26.29 7.76
C ILE A 66 3.70 -26.52 9.02
N ASN A 67 3.24 -25.45 9.69
CA ASN A 67 2.60 -25.58 10.99
C ASN A 67 1.09 -25.33 11.03
N GLY A 68 0.44 -24.97 9.92
CA GLY A 68 -1.02 -24.73 9.90
C GLY A 68 -1.51 -23.58 10.80
N ASP A 69 -0.58 -22.85 11.43
CA ASP A 69 -0.82 -21.66 12.24
C ASP A 69 -0.09 -20.47 11.61
N GLU A 70 -0.82 -19.36 11.50
CA GLU A 70 -0.48 -18.04 11.01
C GLU A 70 0.98 -17.60 11.25
N LEU A 71 1.62 -17.14 10.17
CA LEU A 71 2.61 -16.07 10.28
C LEU A 71 2.38 -15.04 9.18
N VAL A 72 1.20 -14.45 9.35
CA VAL A 72 0.75 -13.13 8.96
C VAL A 72 1.70 -12.07 9.54
N THR A 73 2.70 -11.58 8.81
CA THR A 73 3.48 -10.38 9.24
C THR A 73 4.20 -9.62 8.11
N GLY A 74 3.69 -9.63 6.87
CA GLY A 74 4.37 -8.90 5.78
C GLY A 74 3.48 -8.12 4.81
N GLY A 75 2.20 -8.48 4.67
CA GLY A 75 1.28 -7.93 3.68
C GLY A 75 0.06 -7.25 4.30
N ALA A 76 -0.94 -6.98 3.46
CA ALA A 76 -2.24 -6.43 3.85
C ALA A 76 -2.95 -7.31 4.90
N SER A 77 -2.81 -8.64 4.81
CA SER A 77 -3.35 -9.54 5.84
C SER A 77 -2.85 -9.20 7.25
N GLY A 78 -1.57 -8.87 7.42
CA GLY A 78 -1.06 -8.53 8.75
C GLY A 78 -1.43 -7.14 9.22
N PHE A 79 -1.61 -6.22 8.28
CA PHE A 79 -2.18 -4.92 8.56
C PHE A 79 -3.61 -5.05 9.11
N PHE A 80 -4.46 -5.86 8.47
CA PHE A 80 -5.83 -6.08 8.92
C PHE A 80 -5.90 -6.81 10.27
N GLN A 81 -5.08 -7.84 10.48
CA GLN A 81 -5.02 -8.54 11.77
C GLN A 81 -4.60 -7.59 12.91
N GLU A 82 -3.59 -6.74 12.68
CA GLU A 82 -3.13 -5.79 13.69
C GLU A 82 -4.23 -4.82 14.11
N ILE A 83 -5.07 -4.35 13.17
CA ILE A 83 -6.21 -3.48 13.49
C ILE A 83 -7.31 -4.26 14.22
N ALA A 84 -7.64 -5.48 13.77
CA ALA A 84 -8.66 -6.32 14.39
C ALA A 84 -8.36 -6.63 15.86
N GLU A 85 -7.07 -6.81 16.21
CA GLU A 85 -6.61 -7.12 17.56
C GLU A 85 -6.28 -5.87 18.41
N ASN A 86 -6.26 -4.68 17.80
CA ASN A 86 -5.85 -3.46 18.50
C ASN A 86 -6.93 -2.96 19.47
N SER A 87 -6.65 -3.03 20.78
CA SER A 87 -7.56 -2.60 21.84
C SER A 87 -8.02 -1.14 21.77
N SER A 88 -7.27 -0.27 21.07
CA SER A 88 -7.60 1.15 20.88
C SER A 88 -8.56 1.41 19.73
N MET A 89 -8.82 0.43 18.86
CA MET A 89 -9.81 0.53 17.78
C MET A 89 -11.23 0.34 18.32
N SER A 90 -12.19 1.03 17.70
CA SER A 90 -13.61 0.80 17.97
C SER A 90 -14.05 -0.59 17.49
N GLU A 91 -15.18 -1.06 18.00
CA GLU A 91 -15.74 -2.36 17.60
C GLU A 91 -16.05 -2.42 16.10
N ALA A 92 -16.57 -1.33 15.52
CA ALA A 92 -16.83 -1.24 14.09
C ALA A 92 -15.52 -1.36 13.27
N GLN A 93 -14.47 -0.66 13.68
CA GLN A 93 -13.15 -0.74 13.05
C GLN A 93 -12.53 -2.15 13.14
N LYS A 94 -12.70 -2.82 14.28
CA LYS A 94 -12.22 -4.19 14.45
C LYS A 94 -12.99 -5.18 13.58
N ASN A 95 -14.30 -5.05 13.49
CA ASN A 95 -15.13 -5.93 12.68
C ASN A 95 -14.87 -5.74 11.17
N ASP A 96 -14.70 -4.50 10.73
CA ASP A 96 -14.30 -4.16 9.36
C ASP A 96 -12.91 -4.76 9.04
N ALA A 97 -11.94 -4.61 9.95
CA ALA A 97 -10.61 -5.22 9.81
C ALA A 97 -10.63 -6.75 9.83
N ALA A 98 -11.44 -7.37 10.70
CA ALA A 98 -11.59 -8.82 10.77
C ALA A 98 -12.24 -9.38 9.50
N THR A 99 -13.19 -8.65 8.92
CA THR A 99 -13.79 -8.99 7.62
C THR A 99 -12.73 -8.91 6.52
N ALA A 100 -11.99 -7.80 6.45
CA ALA A 100 -10.90 -7.63 5.50
C ALA A 100 -9.84 -8.73 5.60
N TYR A 101 -9.45 -9.07 6.83
CA TYR A 101 -8.55 -10.18 7.14
C TYR A 101 -9.08 -11.50 6.60
N GLY A 102 -10.35 -11.82 6.85
CA GLY A 102 -10.97 -13.05 6.38
C GLY A 102 -11.07 -13.13 4.87
N VAL A 103 -11.38 -12.03 4.19
CA VAL A 103 -11.45 -11.95 2.71
C VAL A 103 -10.09 -12.23 2.09
N VAL A 104 -9.04 -11.50 2.46
CA VAL A 104 -7.71 -11.68 1.83
C VAL A 104 -7.07 -13.02 2.15
N ASN A 105 -7.45 -13.69 3.25
CA ASN A 105 -6.99 -15.04 3.59
C ASN A 105 -7.86 -16.16 3.01
N GLY A 106 -8.89 -15.84 2.23
CA GLY A 106 -9.83 -16.83 1.68
C GLY A 106 -10.63 -17.58 2.75
N GLN A 107 -10.83 -16.96 3.93
CA GLN A 107 -11.62 -17.50 5.03
C GLN A 107 -13.09 -17.07 4.96
N ILE A 108 -13.36 -15.92 4.34
CA ILE A 108 -14.69 -15.36 4.13
C ILE A 108 -14.93 -15.26 2.63
N ASP A 109 -16.03 -15.88 2.18
CA ASP A 109 -16.55 -15.79 0.80
C ASP A 109 -15.45 -15.91 -0.28
N ALA A 110 -14.60 -16.94 -0.14
CA ALA A 110 -13.48 -17.13 -1.04
C ALA A 110 -13.96 -17.56 -2.43
N PRO A 111 -13.57 -16.84 -3.51
CA PRO A 111 -13.92 -17.23 -4.85
C PRO A 111 -13.23 -18.54 -5.25
N SER A 112 -13.83 -19.28 -6.17
CA SER A 112 -13.27 -20.55 -6.67
C SER A 112 -11.87 -20.40 -7.30
N TRP A 113 -11.53 -19.19 -7.76
CA TRP A 113 -10.23 -18.86 -8.36
C TRP A 113 -9.19 -18.37 -7.35
N TYR A 114 -9.54 -18.15 -6.07
CA TYR A 114 -8.66 -17.57 -5.05
C TYR A 114 -7.29 -18.25 -5.01
N GLY A 115 -7.26 -19.58 -4.88
CA GLY A 115 -6.01 -20.35 -4.79
C GLY A 115 -5.17 -20.37 -6.07
N GLN A 116 -5.69 -19.85 -7.18
CA GLN A 116 -4.98 -19.74 -8.45
C GLN A 116 -4.37 -18.34 -8.66
N TYR A 117 -5.06 -17.30 -8.19
CA TYR A 117 -4.76 -15.91 -8.53
C TYR A 117 -4.24 -15.07 -7.36
N VAL A 118 -4.48 -15.49 -6.13
CA VAL A 118 -4.02 -14.76 -4.94
C VAL A 118 -2.75 -15.38 -4.41
N ASN A 119 -1.66 -14.63 -4.51
CA ASN A 119 -0.35 -14.92 -3.97
C ASN A 119 -0.12 -14.09 -2.71
N LEU A 120 -0.83 -14.44 -1.63
CA LEU A 120 -0.90 -13.65 -0.39
C LEU A 120 0.46 -13.07 0.06
N GLY A 121 0.55 -11.74 0.06
CA GLY A 121 1.68 -10.94 0.51
C GLY A 121 2.90 -10.91 -0.43
N GLN A 122 2.85 -11.56 -1.60
CA GLN A 122 3.97 -11.52 -2.56
C GLN A 122 4.14 -10.13 -3.16
N ALA A 123 5.37 -9.77 -3.54
CA ALA A 123 5.74 -8.38 -3.83
C ALA A 123 4.93 -7.67 -4.94
N SER A 124 4.38 -8.42 -5.89
CA SER A 124 3.57 -7.91 -7.00
C SER A 124 2.07 -8.10 -6.80
N ASP A 125 1.67 -8.94 -5.84
CA ASP A 125 0.29 -9.26 -5.52
C ASP A 125 -0.44 -8.05 -4.91
N ALA A 126 -1.75 -7.93 -5.09
CA ALA A 126 -2.52 -6.82 -4.54
C ALA A 126 -2.50 -6.79 -3.01
N THR A 127 -2.37 -7.94 -2.37
CA THR A 127 -2.25 -8.06 -0.91
C THR A 127 -0.86 -7.74 -0.37
N SER A 128 0.08 -7.31 -1.22
CA SER A 128 1.40 -6.86 -0.78
C SER A 128 1.32 -5.54 -0.01
N LEU A 129 2.13 -5.40 1.04
CA LEU A 129 2.18 -4.15 1.81
C LEU A 129 2.71 -2.98 0.97
N LYS A 130 3.60 -3.26 0.02
CA LYS A 130 4.13 -2.26 -0.90
C LYS A 130 3.03 -1.72 -1.81
N ASN A 131 2.19 -2.58 -2.37
CA ASN A 131 1.10 -2.13 -3.24
C ASN A 131 0.01 -1.42 -2.44
N LEU A 132 -0.38 -1.93 -1.26
CA LEU A 132 -1.28 -1.22 -0.34
C LEU A 132 -0.77 0.19 0.00
N TYR A 133 0.53 0.35 0.26
CA TYR A 133 1.12 1.68 0.48
C TYR A 133 1.14 2.54 -0.78
N ALA A 134 1.34 1.93 -1.96
CA ALA A 134 1.38 2.64 -3.22
C ALA A 134 0.00 3.18 -3.65
N THR A 135 -1.12 2.66 -3.15
CA THR A 135 -2.47 3.18 -3.45
C THR A 135 -2.82 4.46 -2.68
N LEU A 136 -2.10 4.83 -1.62
CA LEU A 136 -2.45 5.98 -0.78
C LEU A 136 -2.66 7.31 -1.54
N PRO A 137 -1.92 7.63 -2.63
CA PRO A 137 -2.20 8.81 -3.46
C PRO A 137 -3.54 8.77 -4.21
N TYR A 138 -4.10 7.59 -4.51
CA TYR A 138 -5.38 7.46 -5.22
C TYR A 138 -6.54 8.03 -4.38
N TYR A 139 -6.49 7.85 -3.06
CA TYR A 139 -7.45 8.41 -2.12
C TYR A 139 -7.47 9.95 -2.16
N ASP A 140 -6.32 10.60 -2.32
CA ASP A 140 -6.24 12.06 -2.42
C ASP A 140 -6.88 12.58 -3.72
N GLN A 141 -6.76 11.83 -4.81
CA GLN A 141 -7.38 12.19 -6.09
C GLN A 141 -8.89 12.01 -6.04
N TYR A 142 -9.38 10.92 -5.44
CA TYR A 142 -10.80 10.70 -5.26
C TYR A 142 -11.44 11.80 -4.38
N ILE A 143 -10.80 12.21 -3.29
CA ILE A 143 -11.26 13.34 -2.47
C ILE A 143 -11.43 14.61 -3.31
N LYS A 144 -10.45 14.94 -4.17
CA LYS A 144 -10.54 16.13 -5.04
C LYS A 144 -11.71 16.05 -6.01
N ILE A 145 -11.99 14.85 -6.53
CA ILE A 145 -13.17 14.61 -7.37
C ILE A 145 -14.43 14.89 -6.57
N ARG A 146 -14.62 14.25 -5.40
CA ARG A 146 -15.81 14.47 -4.56
C ARG A 146 -16.01 15.95 -4.22
N GLN A 147 -14.93 16.66 -3.88
CA GLN A 147 -14.97 18.09 -3.62
C GLN A 147 -15.35 18.92 -4.86
N LYS A 148 -14.81 18.61 -6.04
CA LYS A 148 -15.16 19.28 -7.31
C LYS A 148 -16.67 19.24 -7.58
N TYR A 149 -17.35 18.14 -7.23
CA TYR A 149 -18.79 17.97 -7.42
C TYR A 149 -19.64 18.33 -6.20
N ASN A 150 -19.05 18.88 -5.14
CA ASN A 150 -19.73 19.17 -3.86
C ASN A 150 -20.42 17.92 -3.25
N LEU A 151 -19.79 16.76 -3.39
CA LEU A 151 -20.27 15.49 -2.87
C LEU A 151 -19.66 15.21 -1.49
N ASN A 152 -20.34 14.36 -0.73
CA ASN A 152 -19.80 13.82 0.52
C ASN A 152 -18.51 13.06 0.24
N ILE A 153 -17.52 13.19 1.13
CA ILE A 153 -16.30 12.39 1.10
C ILE A 153 -16.63 11.06 1.79
N PRO A 154 -16.65 9.93 1.06
CA PRO A 154 -16.88 8.62 1.64
C PRO A 154 -15.74 8.27 2.62
N GLN A 155 -16.00 7.41 3.59
CA GLN A 155 -14.96 6.88 4.46
C GLN A 155 -14.30 5.65 3.83
N VAL A 156 -13.20 5.18 4.39
CA VAL A 156 -12.51 3.96 3.95
C VAL A 156 -13.07 2.77 4.74
N SER A 157 -13.41 1.69 4.03
CA SER A 157 -13.68 0.37 4.61
C SER A 157 -12.51 -0.54 4.27
N LEU A 158 -11.98 -1.24 5.26
CA LEU A 158 -10.95 -2.25 5.06
C LEU A 158 -11.51 -3.46 4.31
N ALA A 159 -12.79 -3.79 4.48
CA ALA A 159 -13.45 -4.82 3.67
C ALA A 159 -13.49 -4.43 2.19
N ASP A 160 -13.84 -3.19 1.84
CA ASP A 160 -13.78 -2.71 0.45
C ASP A 160 -12.33 -2.69 -0.09
N VAL A 161 -11.34 -2.38 0.75
CA VAL A 161 -9.92 -2.49 0.37
C VAL A 161 -9.55 -3.95 0.06
N ALA A 162 -10.00 -4.89 0.88
CA ALA A 162 -9.75 -6.31 0.66
C ALA A 162 -10.44 -6.82 -0.62
N VAL A 163 -11.69 -6.42 -0.87
CA VAL A 163 -12.41 -6.74 -2.12
C VAL A 163 -11.66 -6.19 -3.33
N ALA A 164 -11.27 -4.92 -3.31
CA ALA A 164 -10.50 -4.31 -4.39
C ALA A 164 -9.16 -5.01 -4.66
N MET A 165 -8.52 -5.56 -3.62
CA MET A 165 -7.32 -6.39 -3.80
C MET A 165 -7.64 -7.69 -4.54
N MET A 166 -8.70 -8.39 -4.14
CA MET A 166 -9.13 -9.63 -4.80
C MET A 166 -9.50 -9.38 -6.26
N ASP A 167 -10.21 -8.28 -6.54
CA ASP A 167 -10.63 -7.94 -7.89
C ASP A 167 -9.45 -7.51 -8.77
N ALA A 168 -8.45 -6.80 -8.21
CA ALA A 168 -7.20 -6.52 -8.90
C ALA A 168 -6.39 -7.79 -9.21
N ASP A 169 -6.30 -8.75 -8.28
CA ASP A 169 -5.60 -10.02 -8.49
C ASP A 169 -6.28 -10.88 -9.57
N TYR A 170 -7.62 -10.98 -9.52
CA TYR A 170 -8.39 -11.61 -10.60
C TYR A 170 -8.14 -10.91 -11.94
N SER A 171 -8.26 -9.58 -11.96
CA SER A 171 -8.24 -8.77 -13.17
C SER A 171 -6.86 -8.70 -13.84
N THR A 172 -5.80 -8.99 -13.09
CA THR A 172 -4.45 -9.17 -13.63
C THR A 172 -4.35 -10.41 -14.54
N HIS A 173 -5.07 -11.48 -14.20
CA HIS A 173 -5.02 -12.74 -14.96
C HIS A 173 -6.19 -12.89 -15.95
N VAL A 174 -7.34 -12.28 -15.65
CA VAL A 174 -8.53 -12.28 -16.50
C VAL A 174 -8.92 -10.83 -16.79
N ILE A 175 -8.89 -10.41 -18.05
CA ILE A 175 -9.21 -9.02 -18.41
C ILE A 175 -10.73 -8.82 -18.44
N ASP A 176 -11.33 -8.84 -17.26
CA ASP A 176 -12.76 -8.65 -17.00
C ASP A 176 -12.97 -8.40 -15.50
N HIS A 177 -14.13 -7.88 -15.14
CA HIS A 177 -14.59 -7.78 -13.76
C HIS A 177 -14.74 -9.17 -13.12
N ALA A 178 -14.32 -9.33 -11.86
CA ALA A 178 -14.45 -10.60 -11.16
C ALA A 178 -15.90 -10.98 -10.88
N ARG A 179 -16.76 -9.97 -10.63
CA ARG A 179 -18.20 -10.12 -10.35
C ARG A 179 -18.50 -11.14 -9.26
N HIS A 180 -17.59 -11.28 -8.30
CA HIS A 180 -17.73 -12.21 -7.17
C HIS A 180 -18.33 -11.49 -5.97
N TYR A 181 -17.79 -10.32 -5.62
CA TYR A 181 -18.28 -9.50 -4.53
C TYR A 181 -19.35 -8.52 -5.03
N GLU A 182 -20.40 -8.32 -4.23
CA GLU A 182 -21.42 -7.29 -4.51
C GLU A 182 -20.89 -5.90 -4.15
N ALA A 183 -20.10 -5.31 -5.04
CA ALA A 183 -19.53 -3.96 -4.91
C ALA A 183 -19.70 -3.14 -6.19
N ASN A 184 -19.68 -1.81 -6.07
CA ASN A 184 -19.47 -0.95 -7.23
C ASN A 184 -17.98 -0.94 -7.54
N GLU A 185 -17.62 -1.39 -8.74
CA GLU A 185 -16.23 -1.61 -9.14
C GLU A 185 -15.84 -0.68 -10.30
N ASN A 186 -14.64 -0.12 -10.23
CA ASN A 186 -13.94 0.43 -11.39
C ASN A 186 -12.61 -0.27 -11.57
N LEU A 187 -12.30 -0.68 -12.81
CA LEU A 187 -11.05 -1.33 -13.15
C LEU A 187 -10.22 -0.48 -14.11
N ALA A 188 -8.91 -0.58 -13.98
CA ALA A 188 -7.97 -0.07 -14.96
C ALA A 188 -6.77 -1.00 -15.11
N TRP A 189 -6.12 -0.90 -16.27
CA TRP A 189 -4.88 -1.60 -16.57
C TRP A 189 -3.85 -0.63 -17.10
N ASN A 190 -2.61 -0.82 -16.66
CA ASN A 190 -1.44 -0.05 -17.10
C ASN A 190 -1.59 1.46 -16.88
N VAL A 191 -2.07 1.87 -15.70
CA VAL A 191 -2.16 3.29 -15.34
C VAL A 191 -0.95 3.70 -14.50
N PRO A 192 0.00 4.47 -15.06
CA PRO A 192 1.27 4.73 -14.39
C PRO A 192 1.17 5.59 -13.12
N ASP A 193 0.11 6.42 -12.99
CA ASP A 193 0.06 7.46 -11.95
C ASP A 193 -1.24 7.50 -11.13
N ASP A 194 -2.41 7.52 -11.79
CA ASP A 194 -3.70 7.71 -11.11
C ASP A 194 -4.87 7.13 -11.93
N PRO A 195 -5.52 6.04 -11.47
CA PRO A 195 -6.66 5.46 -12.17
C PRO A 195 -7.89 6.39 -12.17
N ASN A 196 -8.02 7.28 -11.18
CA ASN A 196 -9.15 8.21 -11.11
C ASN A 196 -9.22 9.15 -12.31
N SER A 197 -8.08 9.67 -12.74
CA SER A 197 -8.02 10.59 -13.88
C SER A 197 -8.44 9.90 -15.18
N LEU A 198 -8.13 8.61 -15.35
CA LEU A 198 -8.59 7.80 -16.48
C LEU A 198 -10.11 7.63 -16.43
N TRP A 199 -10.63 7.15 -15.31
CA TRP A 199 -12.07 6.94 -15.09
C TRP A 199 -12.89 8.22 -15.27
N MET A 200 -12.40 9.35 -14.75
CA MET A 200 -13.05 10.65 -14.92
C MET A 200 -13.04 11.18 -16.36
N SER A 201 -12.20 10.66 -17.26
CA SER A 201 -12.17 11.10 -18.66
C SER A 201 -13.51 10.83 -19.39
N GLU A 202 -14.28 9.88 -18.88
CA GLU A 202 -15.61 9.51 -19.37
C GLU A 202 -16.67 10.61 -19.15
N GLU A 203 -16.42 11.58 -18.26
CA GLU A 203 -17.29 12.77 -18.08
C GLU A 203 -17.58 13.45 -19.44
N SER A 204 -16.58 13.49 -20.32
CA SER A 204 -16.72 14.10 -21.64
C SER A 204 -17.66 13.31 -22.57
N ILE A 205 -17.75 11.99 -22.38
CA ILE A 205 -18.65 11.09 -23.11
C ILE A 205 -20.07 11.27 -22.59
N TRP A 206 -20.23 11.27 -21.26
CA TRP A 206 -21.50 11.56 -20.59
C TRP A 206 -22.12 12.89 -21.08
N ASN A 207 -21.36 13.98 -20.99
CA ASN A 207 -21.82 15.31 -21.36
C ASN A 207 -22.24 15.41 -22.84
N LYS A 208 -21.53 14.71 -23.74
CA LYS A 208 -21.92 14.61 -25.16
C LYS A 208 -23.19 13.78 -25.35
N GLY A 209 -23.36 12.72 -24.56
CA GLY A 209 -24.56 11.89 -24.52
C GLY A 209 -25.78 12.70 -24.10
N VAL A 210 -25.74 13.34 -22.92
CA VAL A 210 -26.82 14.19 -22.38
C VAL A 210 -27.20 15.31 -23.34
N LYS A 211 -26.21 15.98 -23.97
CA LYS A 211 -26.48 17.03 -24.96
C LYS A 211 -27.28 16.51 -26.17
N LYS A 212 -27.06 15.25 -26.58
CA LYS A 212 -27.79 14.62 -27.69
C LYS A 212 -29.15 14.07 -27.24
N ASN A 213 -29.21 13.50 -26.04
CA ASN A 213 -30.39 12.93 -25.44
C ASN A 213 -30.53 13.40 -23.98
N PRO A 214 -31.25 14.51 -23.73
CA PRO A 214 -31.42 15.05 -22.38
C PRO A 214 -32.11 14.12 -21.38
N SER A 215 -32.82 13.08 -21.84
CA SER A 215 -33.44 12.10 -20.95
C SER A 215 -32.41 11.24 -20.19
N LEU A 216 -31.15 11.21 -20.65
CA LEU A 216 -30.08 10.50 -19.95
C LEU A 216 -29.79 11.09 -18.56
N GLU A 217 -30.08 12.37 -18.33
CA GLU A 217 -29.81 13.04 -17.06
C GLU A 217 -30.54 12.38 -15.87
N GLN A 218 -31.66 11.67 -16.12
CA GLN A 218 -32.36 10.94 -15.06
C GLN A 218 -31.53 9.78 -14.47
N TYR A 219 -30.51 9.30 -15.19
CA TYR A 219 -29.63 8.21 -14.76
C TYR A 219 -28.30 8.70 -14.19
N ARG A 220 -28.15 10.01 -13.95
CA ARG A 220 -26.90 10.60 -13.46
C ARG A 220 -26.40 9.95 -12.17
N ASP A 221 -27.34 9.55 -11.32
CA ASP A 221 -27.08 8.92 -10.03
C ASP A 221 -27.61 7.47 -9.99
N ASP A 222 -27.84 6.86 -11.17
CA ASP A 222 -28.39 5.50 -11.33
C ASP A 222 -27.71 4.77 -12.49
N ALA A 223 -26.43 4.45 -12.31
CA ALA A 223 -25.62 3.73 -13.29
C ALA A 223 -26.21 2.35 -13.62
N TYR A 224 -26.79 1.66 -12.62
CA TYR A 224 -27.47 0.40 -12.83
C TYR A 224 -28.69 0.58 -13.74
N GLY A 225 -29.58 1.53 -13.45
CA GLY A 225 -30.72 1.84 -14.31
C GLY A 225 -30.31 2.18 -15.73
N LEU A 226 -29.21 2.92 -15.92
CA LEU A 226 -28.64 3.19 -17.25
C LEU A 226 -28.24 1.89 -17.97
N SER A 227 -27.55 0.98 -17.28
CA SER A 227 -27.12 -0.30 -17.85
C SER A 227 -28.28 -1.16 -18.34
N GLN A 228 -29.47 -1.02 -17.73
CA GLN A 228 -30.67 -1.77 -18.12
C GLN A 228 -31.33 -1.23 -19.39
N VAL A 229 -31.13 0.05 -19.71
CA VAL A 229 -31.78 0.71 -20.86
C VAL A 229 -30.85 0.96 -22.04
N ASP A 230 -29.56 1.18 -21.78
CA ASP A 230 -28.52 1.43 -22.78
C ASP A 230 -27.16 0.93 -22.26
N HIS A 231 -26.99 -0.40 -22.28
CA HIS A 231 -25.79 -1.08 -21.82
C HIS A 231 -24.51 -0.56 -22.51
N ASP A 232 -24.55 -0.41 -23.83
CA ASP A 232 -23.40 0.07 -24.62
C ASP A 232 -22.98 1.49 -24.25
N PHE A 233 -23.91 2.36 -23.84
CA PHE A 233 -23.57 3.68 -23.34
C PHE A 233 -23.08 3.61 -21.89
N ALA A 234 -23.73 2.79 -21.04
CA ALA A 234 -23.33 2.57 -19.66
C ALA A 234 -21.87 2.12 -19.54
N GLU A 235 -21.43 1.16 -20.36
CA GLU A 235 -20.02 0.69 -20.39
C GLU A 235 -19.01 1.80 -20.69
N LYS A 236 -19.43 2.90 -21.34
CA LYS A 236 -18.54 4.01 -21.73
C LYS A 236 -18.51 5.16 -20.73
N VAL A 237 -19.39 5.13 -19.73
CA VAL A 237 -19.56 6.21 -18.74
C VAL A 237 -19.62 5.71 -17.30
N GLY A 238 -19.66 4.39 -17.11
CA GLY A 238 -19.88 3.75 -15.81
C GLY A 238 -18.84 4.15 -14.77
N HIS A 239 -17.57 4.26 -15.15
CA HIS A 239 -16.53 4.64 -14.19
C HIS A 239 -16.73 6.07 -13.67
N TYR A 240 -17.08 7.00 -14.56
CA TYR A 240 -17.43 8.37 -14.17
C TYR A 240 -18.65 8.42 -13.25
N LEU A 241 -19.72 7.68 -13.59
CA LEU A 241 -20.94 7.63 -12.77
C LEU A 241 -20.65 7.05 -11.39
N ASN A 242 -19.86 5.98 -11.30
CA ASN A 242 -19.43 5.37 -10.03
C ASN A 242 -18.67 6.37 -9.14
N LEU A 243 -17.68 7.09 -9.67
CA LEU A 243 -16.91 8.05 -8.86
C LEU A 243 -17.75 9.26 -8.41
N THR A 244 -18.82 9.58 -9.14
CA THR A 244 -19.69 10.74 -8.86
C THR A 244 -21.03 10.37 -8.23
N ASP A 245 -21.25 9.10 -7.87
CA ASP A 245 -22.46 8.64 -7.18
C ASP A 245 -22.59 9.32 -5.79
N PRO A 246 -23.64 10.14 -5.54
CA PRO A 246 -23.83 10.78 -4.25
C PRO A 246 -24.11 9.81 -3.10
N ALA A 247 -24.55 8.58 -3.39
CA ALA A 247 -24.91 7.57 -2.40
C ALA A 247 -23.70 6.80 -1.84
N THR A 248 -22.53 6.85 -2.48
CA THR A 248 -21.32 6.15 -2.03
C THR A 248 -20.97 6.53 -0.58
N LYS A 249 -20.81 5.53 0.29
CA LYS A 249 -20.47 5.72 1.71
C LYS A 249 -19.10 5.21 2.09
N SER A 250 -18.69 4.07 1.53
CA SER A 250 -17.41 3.43 1.75
C SER A 250 -16.68 3.15 0.44
N TYR A 251 -15.36 3.02 0.49
CA TYR A 251 -14.55 2.57 -0.65
C TYR A 251 -13.18 2.04 -0.22
N GLY A 252 -12.53 1.35 -1.16
CA GLY A 252 -11.16 0.85 -1.08
C GLY A 252 -10.48 0.84 -2.45
N TYR A 253 -9.17 0.63 -2.44
CA TYR A 253 -8.35 0.50 -3.64
C TYR A 253 -7.47 -0.76 -3.58
N GLY A 254 -7.35 -1.44 -4.71
CA GLY A 254 -6.42 -2.53 -4.95
C GLY A 254 -5.44 -2.17 -6.06
N LEU A 255 -4.20 -2.65 -5.95
CA LEU A 255 -3.18 -2.50 -6.97
C LEU A 255 -2.38 -3.80 -7.06
N ASN A 256 -2.45 -4.48 -8.19
CA ASN A 256 -1.54 -5.57 -8.52
C ASN A 256 -0.50 -5.06 -9.53
N THR A 257 0.78 -5.36 -9.31
CA THR A 257 1.92 -4.94 -10.15
C THR A 257 2.62 -6.13 -10.81
N GLU A 258 1.93 -7.27 -10.91
CA GLU A 258 2.42 -8.46 -11.57
C GLU A 258 2.32 -8.29 -13.09
N HIS A 259 3.46 -8.49 -13.75
CA HIS A 259 3.54 -8.40 -15.21
C HIS A 259 2.94 -9.65 -15.86
N HIS A 260 1.64 -9.62 -16.12
CA HIS A 260 0.95 -10.58 -16.99
C HIS A 260 0.75 -9.99 -18.38
N LYS A 261 -0.48 -9.58 -18.71
CA LYS A 261 -0.81 -8.97 -20.00
C LYS A 261 -0.56 -7.45 -19.96
N TYR A 262 -0.65 -6.85 -18.79
CA TYR A 262 -0.40 -5.44 -18.48
C TYR A 262 0.56 -5.34 -17.30
N ASP A 263 1.18 -4.16 -17.10
CA ASP A 263 2.17 -3.95 -16.04
C ASP A 263 1.54 -3.78 -14.66
N ASN A 264 0.44 -3.03 -14.58
CA ASN A 264 -0.35 -2.83 -13.37
C ASN A 264 -1.84 -3.09 -13.63
N THR A 265 -2.55 -3.50 -12.59
CA THR A 265 -4.01 -3.58 -12.54
C THR A 265 -4.49 -2.84 -11.29
N GLU A 266 -5.37 -1.87 -11.48
CA GLU A 266 -5.95 -1.06 -10.41
C GLU A 266 -7.45 -1.39 -10.28
N SER A 267 -7.90 -1.63 -9.04
CA SER A 267 -9.34 -1.69 -8.72
C SER A 267 -9.72 -0.59 -7.73
N TRP A 268 -10.93 -0.08 -7.87
CA TRP A 268 -11.63 0.72 -6.88
C TRP A 268 -12.96 0.06 -6.62
N ASP A 269 -13.23 -0.23 -5.35
CA ASP A 269 -14.47 -0.87 -4.92
C ASP A 269 -15.15 -0.03 -3.87
N ALA A 270 -16.47 0.03 -3.94
CA ALA A 270 -17.26 0.89 -3.08
C ALA A 270 -18.58 0.27 -2.65
N GLY A 271 -18.98 0.67 -1.44
CA GLY A 271 -20.18 0.20 -0.77
C GLY A 271 -21.06 1.31 -0.21
N TYR A 272 -22.23 0.88 0.26
CA TYR A 272 -23.28 1.71 0.85
C TYR A 272 -23.43 1.51 2.38
N GLY A 273 -22.53 0.70 2.97
CA GLY A 273 -22.49 0.38 4.40
C GLY A 273 -21.92 1.50 5.26
N GLU A 274 -22.06 1.36 6.59
CA GLU A 274 -21.55 2.32 7.57
C GLU A 274 -20.05 2.05 7.82
N PRO A 275 -19.13 2.92 7.34
CA PRO A 275 -17.69 2.64 7.27
C PRO A 275 -16.96 3.08 8.55
N ALA A 276 -15.68 2.72 8.67
CA ALA A 276 -15.00 2.79 9.97
C ALA A 276 -13.80 3.76 10.03
N PHE A 277 -13.23 4.19 8.90
CA PHE A 277 -12.00 5.00 8.91
C PHE A 277 -12.14 6.28 8.09
N SER A 278 -11.73 7.42 8.66
CA SER A 278 -11.46 8.58 7.82
C SER A 278 -10.29 8.30 6.88
N VAL A 279 -10.24 8.94 5.70
CA VAL A 279 -9.13 8.76 4.76
C VAL A 279 -7.77 9.06 5.41
N ASN A 280 -7.69 10.10 6.24
CA ASN A 280 -6.45 10.45 6.94
C ASN A 280 -6.04 9.39 7.96
N GLU A 281 -7.00 8.83 8.70
CA GLU A 281 -6.74 7.76 9.67
C GLU A 281 -6.25 6.50 8.96
N PHE A 282 -6.91 6.08 7.88
CA PHE A 282 -6.48 4.95 7.06
C PHE A 282 -5.05 5.13 6.53
N LYS A 283 -4.76 6.28 5.90
CA LYS A 283 -3.42 6.57 5.36
C LYS A 283 -2.35 6.55 6.46
N GLN A 284 -2.67 7.06 7.65
CA GLN A 284 -1.77 7.05 8.79
C GLN A 284 -1.51 5.61 9.26
N LEU A 285 -2.55 4.80 9.43
CA LEU A 285 -2.42 3.39 9.84
C LEU A 285 -1.57 2.59 8.85
N VAL A 286 -1.82 2.72 7.55
CA VAL A 286 -1.03 2.05 6.50
C VAL A 286 0.43 2.51 6.54
N THR A 287 0.66 3.82 6.68
CA THR A 287 2.02 4.38 6.75
C THR A 287 2.78 3.89 7.98
N ASP A 288 2.12 3.84 9.14
CA ASP A 288 2.73 3.37 10.38
C ASP A 288 3.07 1.88 10.30
N TYR A 289 2.17 1.07 9.77
CA TYR A 289 2.41 -0.35 9.55
C TYR A 289 3.53 -0.59 8.52
N TYR A 290 3.52 0.15 7.40
CA TYR A 290 4.58 0.12 6.40
C TYR A 290 5.95 0.45 7.01
N ASN A 291 6.06 1.52 7.79
CA ASN A 291 7.31 1.91 8.44
C ASN A 291 7.75 0.91 9.50
N LYS A 292 6.82 0.30 10.23
CA LYS A 292 7.10 -0.75 11.22
C LYS A 292 7.75 -1.98 10.56
N ILE A 293 7.30 -2.38 9.39
CA ILE A 293 7.78 -3.58 8.68
C ILE A 293 9.00 -3.28 7.80
N GLU A 294 8.97 -2.21 7.01
CA GLU A 294 10.02 -1.89 6.01
C GLU A 294 11.16 -1.02 6.57
N GLN A 295 11.02 -0.43 7.77
CA GLN A 295 12.08 0.36 8.44
C GLN A 295 12.30 -0.02 9.92
N PRO A 296 12.74 -1.27 10.22
CA PRO A 296 12.89 -1.76 11.60
C PRO A 296 13.94 -0.99 12.45
N ASP A 297 14.86 -0.24 11.84
CA ASP A 297 15.96 0.46 12.52
C ASP A 297 15.56 1.86 13.11
N GLN A 298 14.30 2.30 12.97
CA GLN A 298 13.81 3.62 13.47
C GLN A 298 12.97 3.55 14.76
N VAL A 299 12.73 2.37 15.34
CA VAL A 299 12.12 2.24 16.67
C VAL A 299 13.09 2.82 17.70
N LYS A 300 12.90 4.09 18.05
CA LYS A 300 13.69 4.77 19.08
C LYS A 300 13.59 3.95 20.37
N ALA A 301 14.74 3.45 20.82
CA ALA A 301 14.85 2.82 22.14
C ALA A 301 14.17 3.73 23.18
N PRO A 302 13.33 3.17 24.08
CA PRO A 302 12.67 3.95 25.11
C PRO A 302 13.73 4.73 25.87
N LYS A 303 13.54 6.05 25.98
CA LYS A 303 14.38 6.89 26.85
C LYS A 303 14.17 6.40 28.27
N ILE A 304 15.12 5.61 28.78
CA ILE A 304 15.25 5.31 30.19
C ILE A 304 15.48 6.66 30.88
N ARG A 305 14.50 7.09 31.67
CA ARG A 305 14.65 8.22 32.61
C ARG A 305 15.31 7.73 33.87
#